data_AF-A3IYR0-F1
#
_entry.id   AF-A3IYR0-F1
#
_cell.length_a   1.000
_cell.length_b   1.000
_cell.length_c   1.000
_cell.angle_alpha   90.00
_cell.angle_beta   90.00
_cell.angle_gamma   90.00
#
_symmetry.space_group_name_H-M   'P 1'
#
loop_
_entity.id
_entity.type
_entity.pdbx_description
1 polymer ?
#
loop_
_entity_poly.entity_id
_entity_poly.type
_entity_poly.pdbx_seq_one_letter_code
_entity_poly.pdbx_strand_id
1 'polypeptide(L)' 'MNGKLVARHNLILRQLHLKIGELSLNFEEEVKQLSLTELDDLAFGLFDFSNVEDLQQWLISH' A
#
# COMPACT_ATOMS: atom_id res chain seq x y z
N MET A 1 9.19 -14.29 13.28
CA MET A 1 8.55 -13.04 13.74
C MET A 1 7.76 -12.47 12.56
N ASN A 2 6.50 -12.91 12.35
CA ASN A 2 5.71 -12.51 11.17
C ASN A 2 4.61 -11.49 11.52
N GLY A 3 4.26 -11.34 12.81
CA GLY A 3 3.19 -10.44 13.24
C GLY A 3 3.45 -8.95 12.96
N LYS A 4 4.71 -8.50 13.04
CA LYS A 4 5.08 -7.10 12.75
C LYS A 4 4.88 -6.75 11.28
N LEU A 5 5.20 -7.67 10.37
CA LEU A 5 5.02 -7.48 8.94
C LEU A 5 3.54 -7.46 8.56
N VAL A 6 2.73 -8.40 9.08
CA VAL A 6 1.28 -8.41 8.88
C VAL A 6 0.63 -7.13 9.41
N ALA A 7 1.04 -6.66 10.60
CA ALA A 7 0.54 -5.42 11.16
C ALA A 7 0.85 -4.20 10.26
N ARG A 8 2.04 -4.13 9.67
CA ARG A 8 2.42 -3.05 8.74
C ARG A 8 1.59 -3.08 7.47
N HIS A 9 1.42 -4.23 6.83
CA HIS A 9 0.55 -4.38 5.67
C HIS A 9 -0.87 -3.87 5.96
N ASN A 10 -1.47 -4.33 7.07
CA ASN A 10 -2.81 -3.91 7.45
C ASN A 10 -2.91 -2.39 7.69
N LEU A 11 -1.86 -1.78 8.26
CA LEU A 11 -1.81 -0.33 8.44
C LEU A 11 -1.72 0.43 7.11
N ILE A 12 -0.90 -0.04 6.16
CA ILE A 12 -0.78 0.59 4.84
C ILE A 12 -2.09 0.46 4.05
N LEU A 13 -2.70 -0.74 4.03
CA LEU A 13 -4.00 -0.97 3.38
C LEU A 13 -5.09 -0.05 3.93
N ARG A 14 -5.14 0.12 5.26
CA ARG A 14 -6.08 1.05 5.88
C ARG A 14 -5.81 2.51 5.49
N GLN A 15 -4.54 2.92 5.38
CA GLN A 15 -4.19 4.27 4.95
C GLN A 15 -4.55 4.52 3.49
N LEU A 16 -4.32 3.54 2.61
CA LEU A 16 -4.76 3.60 1.22
C LEU A 16 -6.28 3.76 1.14
N HIS A 17 -7.04 2.93 1.87
CA HIS A 17 -8.50 3.07 1.93
C HIS A 17 -8.98 4.45 2.39
N LEU A 18 -8.28 5.06 3.35
CA LEU A 18 -8.60 6.39 3.85
C LEU A 18 -8.21 7.51 2.87
N LYS A 19 -7.14 7.33 2.09
CA LYS A 19 -6.59 8.36 1.21
C LYS A 19 -7.28 8.38 -0.16
N ILE A 20 -7.48 7.21 -0.76
CA ILE A 20 -7.89 7.05 -2.15
C ILE A 20 -9.19 6.26 -2.33
N GLY A 21 -9.84 5.85 -1.23
CA GLY A 21 -11.11 5.14 -1.25
C GLY A 21 -10.96 3.62 -1.35
N GLU A 22 -12.06 2.92 -1.68
CA GLU A 22 -12.08 1.46 -1.74
C GLU A 22 -11.07 0.91 -2.76
N LEU A 23 -10.26 -0.05 -2.32
CA LEU A 23 -9.34 -0.79 -3.19
C LEU A 23 -9.98 -2.10 -3.64
N SER A 24 -9.64 -2.52 -4.85
CA SER A 24 -9.96 -3.86 -5.31
C SER A 24 -9.10 -4.89 -4.57
N LEU A 25 -9.60 -6.12 -4.46
CA LEU A 25 -8.86 -7.23 -3.85
C LEU A 25 -7.49 -7.46 -4.50
N ASN A 26 -7.36 -7.21 -5.81
CA ASN A 26 -6.10 -7.36 -6.52
C ASN A 26 -5.03 -6.39 -5.99
N PHE A 27 -5.38 -5.11 -5.81
CA PHE A 27 -4.46 -4.14 -5.22
C PHE A 27 -4.11 -4.48 -3.78
N GLU A 28 -5.06 -4.98 -3.00
CA GLU A 28 -4.73 -5.43 -1.64
C GLU A 28 -3.75 -6.59 -1.61
N GLU A 29 -3.88 -7.55 -2.54
CA GLU A 29 -2.99 -8.70 -2.65
C GLU A 29 -1.59 -8.28 -3.08
N GLU A 30 -1.48 -7.38 -4.06
CA GLU A 30 -0.19 -6.81 -4.49
C GLU A 30 0.52 -6.10 -3.34
N VAL A 31 -0.20 -5.25 -2.59
CA VAL A 31 0.36 -4.57 -1.41
C VAL A 31 0.80 -5.58 -0.34
N LYS A 32 0.09 -6.71 -0.17
CA LYS A 32 0.46 -7.79 0.78
C LYS A 32 1.71 -8.58 0.39
N GLN A 33 2.18 -8.47 -0.86
CA GLN A 33 3.45 -9.07 -1.31
C GLN A 33 4.65 -8.16 -1.10
N LEU A 34 4.44 -6.88 -0.77
CA LEU A 34 5.51 -5.92 -0.59
C LEU A 34 6.40 -6.28 0.62
N SER A 35 7.69 -6.06 0.43
CA SER A 35 8.69 -6.17 1.48
C SER A 35 8.55 -5.04 2.50
N LEU A 36 9.26 -5.19 3.61
CA LEU A 36 9.26 -4.19 4.68
C LEU A 36 9.72 -2.81 4.19
N THR A 37 10.72 -2.78 3.30
CA THR A 37 11.29 -1.54 2.74
C THR A 37 10.30 -0.86 1.80
N GLU A 38 9.69 -1.62 0.89
CA GLU A 38 8.68 -1.10 -0.04
C GLU A 38 7.45 -0.56 0.69
N LEU A 39 7.05 -1.19 1.81
CA LEU A 39 5.98 -0.65 2.66
C LEU A 39 6.36 0.67 3.33
N ASP A 40 7.63 0.82 3.74
CA ASP A 40 8.12 2.07 4.33
C ASP A 40 8.18 3.17 3.24
N ASP A 41 8.59 2.83 2.01
CA ASP A 41 8.59 3.75 0.86
C ASP A 41 7.17 4.14 0.41
N LEU A 42 6.25 3.17 0.38
CA LEU A 42 4.83 3.39 0.08
C LEU A 42 4.18 4.31 1.12
N ALA A 43 4.61 4.25 2.39
CA ALA A 43 4.15 5.17 3.43
C ALA A 43 4.49 6.63 3.11
N PHE A 44 5.62 6.89 2.44
CA PHE A 44 5.98 8.22 1.96
C PHE A 44 5.24 8.57 0.65
N GLY A 45 5.13 7.63 -0.29
CA GLY A 45 4.39 7.86 -1.55
C GLY A 45 2.91 8.18 -1.34
N LEU A 46 2.29 7.63 -0.29
CA LEU A 46 0.90 7.89 0.13
C LEU A 46 0.56 9.38 0.28
N PHE A 47 1.53 10.24 0.61
CA PHE A 47 1.29 11.67 0.73
C PHE A 47 0.91 12.31 -0.62
N ASP A 48 1.47 11.80 -1.72
CA ASP A 48 1.27 12.30 -3.08
C ASP A 48 0.06 11.68 -3.80
N PHE A 49 -0.52 10.61 -3.24
CA PHE A 49 -1.65 9.94 -3.88
C PHE A 49 -2.94 10.77 -3.79
N SER A 50 -3.66 10.85 -4.90
CA SER A 50 -4.96 11.50 -5.03
C SER A 50 -6.06 10.52 -5.42
N ASN A 51 -5.72 9.42 -6.09
CA ASN A 51 -6.66 8.40 -6.55
C ASN A 51 -6.00 7.01 -6.63
N VAL A 52 -6.78 6.02 -7.09
CA VAL A 52 -6.32 4.63 -7.23
C VAL A 52 -5.29 4.48 -8.35
N GLU A 53 -5.37 5.30 -9.40
CA GLU A 53 -4.41 5.30 -10.49
C GLU A 53 -3.00 5.65 -10.01
N ASP A 54 -2.85 6.54 -9.01
CA ASP A 54 -1.55 6.86 -8.40
C ASP A 54 -0.91 5.64 -7.71
N LEU A 55 -1.71 4.86 -6.98
CA LEU A 55 -1.26 3.59 -6.39
C LEU A 55 -0.84 2.60 -7.49
N GLN A 56 -1.65 2.49 -8.55
CA GLN A 56 -1.33 1.61 -9.67
C GLN A 56 0.00 2.00 -10.33
N GLN A 57 0.22 3.30 -10.58
CA GLN A 57 1.48 3.77 -11.16
C GLN A 57 2.67 3.49 -10.23
N TRP A 58 2.49 3.66 -8.92
CA TRP A 58 3.54 3.37 -7.95
C TRP A 58 3.93 1.89 -7.94
N LEU A 59 2.95 0.98 -7.95
CA LEU A 59 3.15 -0.47 -7.99
C LEU A 59 3.79 -0.98 -9.29
N ILE A 60 3.62 -0.26 -10.41
CA ILE A 60 4.30 -0.59 -11.68
C ILE A 60 5.75 -0.08 -11.69
N SER A 61 6.03 1.00 -10.95
CA SER A 61 7.33 1.65 -10.90
C SER A 61 8.32 1.02 -9.91
N HIS A 62 7.85 0.16 -9.01
CA HIS A 62 8.63 -0.50 -7.97
C HIS A 62 8.54 -2.03 -8.17
#